data_AF-A0ABD6TAD5-F1
#
_entry.id   AF-A0ABD6TAD5-F1
#
_cell.length_a   1.000
_cell.length_b   1.000
_cell.length_c   1.000
_cell.angle_alpha   90.00
_cell.angle_beta   90.00
_cell.angle_gamma   90.00
#
_symmetry.space_group_name_H-M   'P 1'
#
loop_
_entity.id
_entity.type
_entity.pdbx_description
1 polymer ?
#
loop_
_entity_poly.entity_id
_entity_poly.type
_entity_poly.pdbx_seq_one_letter_code
_entity_poly.pdbx_strand_id
1 'polypeptide(L)'
;MAQAVSLQDLCKELEKEELIALVKHLADQYMDIDMAVMEWYALQKGTEKKAPVSNKLLWEYWDRAEAIISDFNDYGGGPEHLEYDVYEYLEKMTDVLSQYSISTEEKKLLINRVFTQYAIGNSGFDDVLMDKIYEICYDSEMYEEILEVILDTRRIAFESPYTNFDDLADKLIDKYPREIIEYYWIKGCLLIQNGNRKRYKQAIKHFEKVKDIYETKLQEQDVWKKRLEALKIQHKTKRALLDELRVIE
;
A
#
# COMPACT_ATOMS: atom_id res chain seq x y z
N MET A 1 -53.65 -1.87 28.53
CA MET A 1 -52.57 -1.75 27.54
C MET A 1 -51.42 -2.59 28.05
N ALA A 2 -51.00 -3.62 27.33
CA ALA A 2 -49.84 -4.42 27.72
C ALA A 2 -48.60 -3.52 27.70
N GLN A 3 -47.83 -3.52 28.79
CA GLN A 3 -46.59 -2.76 28.89
C GLN A 3 -45.62 -3.32 27.83
N ALA A 4 -45.18 -2.48 26.90
CA ALA A 4 -44.28 -2.89 25.84
C ALA A 4 -42.98 -3.36 26.50
N VAL A 5 -42.67 -4.66 26.34
CA VAL A 5 -41.42 -5.24 26.84
C VAL A 5 -40.27 -4.63 26.04
N SER A 6 -39.30 -4.03 26.72
CA SER A 6 -38.13 -3.44 26.07
C SER A 6 -37.02 -4.47 25.89
N LEU A 7 -36.11 -4.26 24.93
CA LEU A 7 -34.91 -5.08 24.76
C LEU A 7 -34.09 -5.14 26.05
N GLN A 8 -34.04 -4.03 26.80
CA GLN A 8 -33.34 -3.96 28.07
C GLN A 8 -33.96 -4.89 29.12
N ASP A 9 -35.28 -5.04 29.12
CA ASP A 9 -35.96 -5.92 30.06
C ASP A 9 -35.71 -7.38 29.71
N LEU A 10 -35.74 -7.74 28.42
CA LEU A 10 -35.37 -9.09 27.96
C LEU A 10 -33.92 -9.44 28.32
N CYS A 11 -32.97 -8.52 28.12
CA CYS A 11 -31.57 -8.78 28.44
C CYS A 11 -31.31 -8.94 29.96
N LYS A 12 -32.16 -8.38 30.84
CA LYS A 12 -32.05 -8.56 32.30
C LYS A 12 -32.51 -9.95 32.76
N GLU A 13 -33.32 -10.63 31.96
CA GLU A 13 -33.81 -11.99 32.27
C GLU A 13 -32.82 -13.07 31.85
N LEU A 14 -31.85 -12.74 31.01
CA LEU A 14 -30.85 -13.67 30.49
C LEU A 14 -29.64 -13.79 31.43
N GLU A 15 -29.21 -15.02 31.66
CA GLU A 15 -27.94 -15.30 32.32
C GLU A 15 -26.75 -14.94 31.42
N LYS A 16 -25.56 -14.83 32.01
CA LYS A 16 -24.35 -14.43 31.27
C LYS A 16 -24.10 -15.32 30.04
N GLU A 17 -24.24 -16.63 30.18
CA GLU A 17 -24.03 -17.59 29.10
C GLU A 17 -25.06 -17.43 27.97
N GLU A 18 -26.29 -17.06 28.31
CA GLU A 18 -27.38 -16.82 27.35
C GLU A 18 -27.18 -15.50 26.60
N LEU A 19 -26.69 -14.46 27.28
CA LEU A 19 -26.29 -13.21 26.63
C LEU A 19 -25.14 -13.43 25.63
N ILE A 20 -24.15 -14.27 25.98
CA ILE A 20 -23.07 -14.64 25.05
C ILE A 20 -23.64 -15.40 23.84
N ALA A 21 -24.57 -16.33 24.06
CA ALA A 21 -25.21 -17.07 22.98
C ALA A 21 -26.03 -16.15 22.06
N LEU A 22 -26.76 -15.18 22.61
CA LEU A 22 -27.51 -14.18 21.85
C LEU A 22 -26.58 -13.34 20.97
N VAL A 23 -25.48 -12.83 21.53
CA VAL A 23 -24.52 -12.02 20.75
C VAL A 23 -23.91 -12.84 19.61
N LYS A 24 -23.56 -14.11 19.86
CA LYS A 24 -23.07 -15.01 18.80
C LYS A 24 -24.11 -15.25 17.72
N HIS A 25 -25.36 -15.51 18.12
CA HIS A 25 -26.45 -15.70 17.17
C HIS A 25 -26.64 -14.46 16.29
N LEU A 26 -26.61 -13.25 16.87
CA LEU A 26 -26.72 -12.01 16.10
C LEU A 26 -25.52 -11.82 15.15
N ALA A 27 -24.30 -12.11 15.61
CA ALA A 27 -23.09 -12.07 14.79
C ALA A 27 -23.14 -13.06 13.61
N ASP A 28 -23.73 -14.24 13.81
CA ASP A 28 -23.88 -15.24 12.76
C ASP A 28 -24.98 -14.89 11.74
N GLN A 29 -25.95 -14.04 12.12
CA GLN A 29 -27.10 -13.70 11.28
C GLN A 29 -26.94 -12.38 10.53
N TYR A 30 -26.20 -11.43 11.08
CA TYR A 30 -26.09 -10.08 10.55
C TYR A 30 -24.63 -9.69 10.37
N MET A 31 -24.32 -9.17 9.18
CA MET A 31 -23.00 -8.61 8.87
C MET A 31 -22.66 -7.50 9.87
N ASP A 32 -21.37 -7.36 10.18
CA ASP A 32 -20.79 -6.31 11.03
C ASP A 32 -21.14 -6.33 12.52
N ILE A 33 -22.08 -7.16 12.99
CA ILE A 33 -22.38 -7.27 14.43
C ILE A 33 -21.16 -7.72 15.23
N ASP A 34 -20.38 -8.65 14.69
CA ASP A 34 -19.15 -9.11 15.31
C ASP A 34 -18.12 -7.97 15.45
N MET A 35 -17.96 -7.14 14.41
CA MET A 35 -17.11 -5.94 14.44
C MET A 35 -17.62 -4.92 15.45
N ALA A 36 -18.92 -4.60 15.45
CA ALA A 36 -19.51 -3.65 16.39
C ALA A 36 -19.30 -4.08 17.85
N VAL A 37 -19.39 -5.40 18.13
CA VAL A 37 -19.09 -5.95 19.46
C VAL A 37 -17.61 -5.79 19.80
N MET A 38 -16.70 -6.03 18.85
CA MET A 38 -15.25 -5.88 19.05
C MET A 38 -14.83 -4.41 19.23
N GLU A 39 -15.38 -3.49 18.43
CA GLU A 39 -15.22 -2.03 18.56
C GLU A 39 -15.70 -1.56 19.94
N TRP A 40 -16.93 -1.92 20.33
CA TRP A 40 -17.49 -1.59 21.63
C TRP A 40 -16.61 -2.12 22.76
N TYR A 41 -16.17 -3.38 22.66
CA TYR A 41 -15.27 -3.98 23.65
C TYR A 41 -13.94 -3.21 23.77
N ALA A 42 -13.34 -2.83 22.62
CA ALA A 42 -12.10 -2.08 22.56
C ALA A 42 -12.23 -0.68 23.18
N LEU A 43 -13.38 -0.03 23.02
CA LEU A 43 -13.72 1.25 23.65
C LEU A 43 -13.86 1.12 25.17
N GLN A 44 -14.53 0.07 25.67
CA GLN A 44 -14.84 -0.07 27.10
C GLN A 44 -13.63 -0.47 27.97
N LYS A 45 -12.66 -1.22 27.43
CA LYS A 45 -11.62 -1.86 28.26
C LYS A 45 -10.29 -1.12 28.38
N GLY A 46 -10.12 0.04 27.74
CA GLY A 46 -8.90 0.84 27.86
C GLY A 46 -7.64 0.14 27.33
N THR A 47 -6.51 0.85 27.34
CA THR A 47 -5.25 0.56 26.60
C THR A 47 -4.52 -0.75 26.95
N GLU A 48 -4.81 -1.40 28.08
CA GLU A 48 -3.86 -2.35 28.70
C GLU A 48 -4.00 -3.84 28.29
N LYS A 49 -5.03 -4.24 27.52
CA LYS A 49 -5.23 -5.65 27.07
C LYS A 49 -5.55 -5.82 25.57
N LYS A 50 -5.14 -4.87 24.73
CA LYS A 50 -5.71 -4.67 23.38
C LYS A 50 -5.09 -5.44 22.21
N ALA A 51 -3.84 -5.90 22.27
CA ALA A 51 -3.13 -6.40 21.08
C ALA A 51 -3.88 -7.50 20.26
N PRO A 52 -4.53 -8.51 20.87
CA PRO A 52 -5.23 -9.54 20.10
C PRO A 52 -6.51 -9.02 19.42
N VAL A 53 -7.23 -8.11 20.07
CA VAL A 53 -8.49 -7.55 19.55
C VAL A 53 -8.20 -6.50 18.49
N SER A 54 -7.17 -5.68 18.66
CA SER A 54 -6.76 -4.68 17.66
C SER A 54 -6.24 -5.34 16.38
N ASN A 55 -5.41 -6.40 16.49
CA ASN A 55 -4.99 -7.16 15.30
C ASN A 55 -6.19 -7.80 14.60
N LYS A 56 -7.13 -8.38 15.35
CA LYS A 56 -8.32 -8.97 14.76
C LYS A 56 -9.17 -7.92 14.03
N LEU A 57 -9.40 -6.76 14.64
CA LEU A 57 -10.16 -5.67 14.00
C LEU A 57 -9.47 -5.18 12.73
N LEU A 58 -8.15 -4.96 12.76
CA LEU A 58 -7.37 -4.55 11.59
C LEU A 58 -7.59 -5.50 10.41
N TRP A 59 -7.47 -6.81 10.66
CA TRP A 59 -7.62 -7.82 9.62
C TRP A 59 -9.05 -7.99 9.15
N GLU A 60 -10.03 -7.87 10.04
CA GLU A 60 -11.45 -7.95 9.65
C GLU A 60 -11.83 -6.79 8.71
N TYR A 61 -11.39 -5.57 9.01
CA TYR A 61 -11.60 -4.42 8.10
C TYR A 61 -10.88 -4.63 6.77
N TRP A 62 -9.62 -5.07 6.81
CA TRP A 62 -8.88 -5.32 5.58
C TRP A 62 -9.52 -6.43 4.74
N ASP A 63 -9.91 -7.55 5.34
CA ASP A 63 -10.46 -8.70 4.60
C ASP A 63 -11.80 -8.33 3.92
N ARG A 64 -12.62 -7.50 4.56
CA ARG A 64 -13.86 -6.99 3.95
C ARG A 64 -13.59 -5.98 2.84
N ALA A 65 -12.66 -5.05 3.05
CA ALA A 65 -12.24 -4.12 2.00
C ALA A 65 -11.63 -4.88 0.81
N GLU A 66 -10.72 -5.82 1.06
CA GLU A 66 -10.04 -6.61 0.04
C GLU A 66 -11.01 -7.44 -0.79
N ALA A 67 -12.04 -8.02 -0.17
CA ALA A 67 -13.08 -8.76 -0.88
C ALA A 67 -13.79 -7.88 -1.93
N ILE A 68 -14.17 -6.65 -1.55
CA ILE A 68 -14.81 -5.69 -2.45
C ILE A 68 -13.82 -5.21 -3.52
N ILE A 69 -12.61 -4.81 -3.12
CA ILE A 69 -11.56 -4.33 -4.04
C ILE A 69 -11.21 -5.41 -5.07
N SER A 70 -11.12 -6.66 -4.66
CA SER A 70 -10.82 -7.78 -5.55
C SER A 70 -11.95 -8.01 -6.56
N ASP A 71 -13.21 -7.93 -6.14
CA ASP A 71 -14.36 -8.01 -7.05
C ASP A 71 -14.34 -6.85 -8.06
N PHE A 72 -14.07 -5.63 -7.59
CA PHE A 72 -13.93 -4.46 -8.46
C PHE A 72 -12.77 -4.63 -9.45
N ASN A 73 -11.65 -5.19 -9.01
CA ASN A 73 -10.51 -5.52 -9.86
C ASN A 73 -10.89 -6.51 -10.99
N ASP A 74 -11.79 -7.46 -10.74
CA ASP A 74 -12.25 -8.41 -11.76
C ASP A 74 -13.14 -7.75 -12.83
N TYR A 75 -13.92 -6.72 -12.46
CA TYR A 75 -14.93 -6.11 -13.33
C TYR A 75 -14.62 -4.68 -13.81
N GLY A 76 -13.56 -4.04 -13.33
CA GLY A 76 -13.22 -2.65 -13.69
C GLY A 76 -13.95 -1.60 -12.85
N GLY A 77 -14.36 -1.95 -11.63
CA GLY A 77 -15.19 -1.13 -10.74
C GLY A 77 -16.45 -1.86 -10.27
N GLY A 78 -17.36 -1.15 -9.61
CA GLY A 78 -18.57 -1.76 -9.08
C GLY A 78 -19.60 -0.74 -8.57
N PRO A 79 -20.59 -1.19 -7.77
CA PRO A 79 -21.63 -0.32 -7.24
C PRO A 79 -21.10 0.73 -6.26
N GLU A 80 -21.56 1.98 -6.41
CA GLU A 80 -21.14 3.14 -5.57
C GLU A 80 -21.26 2.90 -4.06
N HIS A 81 -22.29 2.17 -3.60
CA HIS A 81 -22.43 1.88 -2.16
C HIS A 81 -21.27 1.03 -1.59
N LEU A 82 -20.73 0.11 -2.39
CA LEU A 82 -19.58 -0.70 -1.98
C LEU A 82 -18.29 0.11 -1.99
N GLU A 83 -18.21 1.19 -2.77
CA GLU A 83 -17.09 2.14 -2.67
C GLU A 83 -17.07 2.81 -1.30
N TYR A 84 -18.22 3.27 -0.80
CA TYR A 84 -18.32 3.85 0.54
C TYR A 84 -17.91 2.86 1.63
N ASP A 85 -18.29 1.59 1.51
CA ASP A 85 -17.90 0.55 2.45
C ASP A 85 -16.37 0.36 2.47
N VAL A 86 -15.71 0.34 1.30
CA VAL A 86 -14.23 0.28 1.22
C VAL A 86 -13.60 1.48 1.91
N TYR A 87 -14.07 2.71 1.63
CA TYR A 87 -13.54 3.90 2.28
C TYR A 87 -13.71 3.86 3.79
N GLU A 88 -14.89 3.45 4.29
CA GLU A 88 -15.15 3.31 5.72
C GLU A 88 -14.20 2.30 6.37
N TYR A 89 -14.02 1.12 5.76
CA TYR A 89 -13.11 0.10 6.29
C TYR A 89 -11.65 0.59 6.31
N LEU A 90 -11.20 1.28 5.24
CA LEU A 90 -9.84 1.84 5.19
C LEU A 90 -9.61 2.96 6.21
N GLU A 91 -10.64 3.75 6.55
CA GLU A 91 -10.59 4.77 7.60
C GLU A 91 -10.55 4.12 9.00
N LYS A 92 -11.35 3.09 9.25
CA LYS A 92 -11.29 2.33 10.50
C LYS A 92 -9.95 1.63 10.70
N MET A 93 -9.30 1.19 9.62
CA MET A 93 -7.93 0.67 9.69
C MET A 93 -6.94 1.74 10.17
N THR A 94 -7.05 2.98 9.71
CA THR A 94 -6.25 4.12 10.20
C THR A 94 -6.43 4.35 11.69
N ASP A 95 -7.67 4.32 12.16
CA ASP A 95 -7.97 4.44 13.59
C ASP A 95 -7.29 3.32 14.39
N VAL A 96 -7.32 2.08 13.89
CA VAL A 96 -6.64 0.96 14.54
C VAL A 96 -5.11 1.08 14.49
N LEU A 97 -4.54 1.55 13.39
CA LEU A 97 -3.10 1.70 13.25
C LEU A 97 -2.53 2.84 14.11
N SER A 98 -3.30 3.91 14.30
CA SER A 98 -2.91 5.09 15.09
C SER A 98 -3.09 4.89 16.59
N GLN A 99 -4.13 4.18 17.01
CA GLN A 99 -4.45 4.00 18.43
C GLN A 99 -3.73 2.80 19.09
N TYR A 100 -3.20 1.86 18.30
CA TYR A 100 -2.70 0.58 18.81
C TYR A 100 -1.32 0.22 18.26
N SER A 101 -0.49 -0.42 19.09
CA SER A 101 0.79 -0.96 18.63
C SER A 101 0.58 -2.25 17.83
N ILE A 102 0.56 -2.14 16.51
CA ILE A 102 0.60 -3.29 15.60
C ILE A 102 2.07 -3.68 15.37
N SER A 103 2.37 -4.98 15.40
CA SER A 103 3.74 -5.44 15.22
C SER A 103 4.24 -5.17 13.81
N THR A 104 5.56 -5.03 13.66
CA THR A 104 6.19 -4.81 12.35
C THR A 104 5.83 -5.90 11.35
N GLU A 105 5.82 -7.17 11.75
CA GLU A 105 5.45 -8.29 10.86
C GLU A 105 4.01 -8.20 10.34
N GLU A 106 3.07 -7.79 11.19
CA GLU A 106 1.67 -7.59 10.78
C GLU A 106 1.54 -6.42 9.81
N LYS A 107 2.26 -5.31 10.06
CA LYS A 107 2.32 -4.17 9.12
C LYS A 107 2.92 -4.58 7.77
N LYS A 108 3.97 -5.41 7.76
CA LYS A 108 4.56 -5.95 6.52
C LYS A 108 3.56 -6.78 5.73
N LEU A 109 2.84 -7.66 6.41
CA LEU A 109 1.82 -8.48 5.77
C LEU A 109 0.71 -7.61 5.17
N LEU A 110 0.27 -6.59 5.91
CA LEU A 110 -0.75 -5.66 5.46
C LEU A 110 -0.30 -4.88 4.21
N ILE A 111 0.88 -4.26 4.24
CA ILE A 111 1.44 -3.53 3.09
C ILE A 111 1.49 -4.43 1.84
N ASN A 112 1.92 -5.69 2.00
CA ASN A 112 1.98 -6.62 0.88
C ASN A 112 0.61 -6.95 0.28
N ARG A 113 -0.43 -7.10 1.12
CA ARG A 113 -1.79 -7.36 0.64
C ARG A 113 -2.41 -6.13 -0.03
N VAL A 114 -2.26 -4.95 0.57
CA VAL A 114 -2.68 -3.68 -0.04
C VAL A 114 -2.01 -3.49 -1.40
N PHE A 115 -0.70 -3.71 -1.45
CA PHE A 115 0.05 -3.60 -2.69
C PHE A 115 -0.39 -4.63 -3.74
N THR A 116 -0.74 -5.85 -3.34
CA THR A 116 -1.22 -6.89 -4.27
C THR A 116 -2.47 -6.42 -4.99
N GLN A 117 -3.42 -5.82 -4.28
CA GLN A 117 -4.64 -5.27 -4.89
C GLN A 117 -4.35 -4.06 -5.78
N TYR A 118 -3.49 -3.16 -5.32
CA TYR A 118 -3.04 -2.01 -6.11
C TYR A 118 -2.36 -2.41 -7.41
N ALA A 119 -1.52 -3.44 -7.39
CA ALA A 119 -0.77 -3.89 -8.57
C ALA A 119 -1.66 -4.48 -9.68
N ILE A 120 -2.88 -4.92 -9.34
CA ILE A 120 -3.87 -5.35 -10.34
C ILE A 120 -4.39 -4.13 -11.11
N GLY A 121 -4.60 -3.01 -10.41
CA GLY A 121 -4.79 -1.68 -11.00
C GLY A 121 -6.04 -1.52 -11.85
N ASN A 122 -7.14 -2.20 -11.48
CA ASN A 122 -8.39 -2.19 -12.23
C ASN A 122 -9.63 -1.92 -11.36
N SER A 123 -9.45 -1.60 -10.07
CA SER A 123 -10.57 -1.40 -9.15
C SER A 123 -11.05 0.04 -9.05
N GLY A 124 -10.22 1.02 -9.45
CA GLY A 124 -10.50 2.44 -9.24
C GLY A 124 -10.12 2.95 -7.84
N PHE A 125 -9.59 2.08 -6.97
CA PHE A 125 -9.08 2.44 -5.63
C PHE A 125 -7.57 2.72 -5.60
N ASP A 126 -6.93 2.84 -6.76
CA ASP A 126 -5.46 2.95 -6.89
C ASP A 126 -4.85 4.03 -5.99
N ASP A 127 -5.45 5.23 -6.02
CA ASP A 127 -4.99 6.38 -5.23
C ASP A 127 -5.10 6.11 -3.72
N VAL A 128 -6.25 5.64 -3.25
CA VAL A 128 -6.48 5.40 -1.81
C VAL A 128 -5.65 4.22 -1.28
N LEU A 129 -5.39 3.20 -2.10
CA LEU A 129 -4.51 2.09 -1.73
C LEU A 129 -3.07 2.56 -1.58
N MET A 130 -2.60 3.44 -2.47
CA MET A 130 -1.28 4.05 -2.31
C MET A 130 -1.20 4.95 -1.10
N ASP A 131 -2.20 5.81 -0.88
CA ASP A 131 -2.27 6.65 0.31
C ASP A 131 -2.20 5.79 1.59
N LYS A 132 -2.87 4.63 1.61
CA LYS A 132 -2.80 3.70 2.73
C LYS A 132 -1.40 3.12 2.93
N ILE A 133 -0.72 2.74 1.85
CA ILE A 133 0.68 2.28 1.91
C ILE A 133 1.56 3.39 2.49
N TYR A 134 1.43 4.63 2.01
CA TYR A 134 2.18 5.78 2.52
C TYR A 134 1.97 5.98 4.02
N GLU A 135 0.73 5.95 4.46
CA GLU A 135 0.34 6.15 5.86
C GLU A 135 0.98 5.10 6.78
N ILE A 136 0.81 3.81 6.45
CA ILE A 136 1.37 2.70 7.25
C ILE A 136 2.90 2.82 7.32
N CYS A 137 3.53 3.13 6.20
CA CYS A 137 4.97 3.15 6.06
C CYS A 137 5.63 4.35 6.77
N TYR A 138 4.99 5.51 6.74
CA TYR A 138 5.54 6.73 7.34
C TYR A 138 5.45 6.70 8.88
N ASP A 139 4.30 6.27 9.41
CA ASP A 139 4.08 6.22 10.87
C ASP A 139 4.94 5.17 11.58
N SER A 140 5.49 4.22 10.83
CA SER A 140 6.24 3.09 11.38
C SER A 140 7.74 3.18 11.20
N GLU A 141 8.26 4.20 10.50
CA GLU A 141 9.66 4.31 10.09
C GLU A 141 10.19 3.02 9.42
N MET A 142 9.31 2.24 8.77
CA MET A 142 9.60 0.94 8.14
C MET A 142 10.27 1.11 6.77
N TYR A 143 11.31 1.94 6.73
CA TYR A 143 11.93 2.37 5.50
C TYR A 143 12.64 1.23 4.76
N GLU A 144 13.18 0.24 5.47
CA GLU A 144 13.82 -0.94 4.87
C GLU A 144 12.80 -1.84 4.18
N GLU A 145 11.61 -1.96 4.75
CA GLU A 145 10.52 -2.75 4.17
C GLU A 145 9.92 -2.08 2.94
N ILE A 146 9.74 -0.75 2.98
CA ILE A 146 9.39 0.02 1.77
C ILE A 146 10.42 -0.24 0.69
N LEU A 147 11.70 -0.22 1.05
CA LEU A 147 12.80 -0.43 0.13
C LEU A 147 12.71 -1.82 -0.54
N GLU A 148 12.45 -2.87 0.23
CA GLU A 148 12.22 -4.22 -0.31
C GLU A 148 11.04 -4.26 -1.30
N VAL A 149 9.95 -3.55 -0.98
CA VAL A 149 8.77 -3.46 -1.86
C VAL A 149 9.09 -2.73 -3.16
N ILE A 150 9.70 -1.55 -3.10
CA ILE A 150 9.97 -0.76 -4.32
C ILE A 150 11.11 -1.36 -5.16
N LEU A 151 12.05 -2.08 -4.54
CA LEU A 151 13.15 -2.75 -5.24
C LEU A 151 12.76 -4.11 -5.84
N ASP A 152 11.60 -4.67 -5.51
CA ASP A 152 11.13 -5.89 -6.14
C ASP A 152 10.87 -5.65 -7.63
N THR A 153 11.86 -6.01 -8.44
CA THR A 153 11.87 -5.81 -9.90
C THR A 153 10.65 -6.38 -10.62
N ARG A 154 9.97 -7.39 -10.04
CA ARG A 154 8.68 -7.87 -10.56
C ARG A 154 7.65 -6.76 -10.49
N ARG A 155 7.58 -6.05 -9.37
CA ARG A 155 6.65 -4.93 -9.14
C ARG A 155 6.98 -3.75 -10.05
N ILE A 156 8.26 -3.43 -10.24
CA ILE A 156 8.70 -2.39 -11.19
C ILE A 156 8.27 -2.72 -12.64
N ALA A 157 8.34 -4.00 -13.04
CA ALA A 157 7.96 -4.41 -14.38
C ALA A 157 6.45 -4.35 -14.66
N PHE A 158 5.62 -4.41 -13.61
CA PHE A 158 4.16 -4.33 -13.68
C PHE A 158 3.60 -2.94 -13.32
N GLU A 159 4.45 -1.96 -12.98
CA GLU A 159 4.00 -0.58 -12.74
C GLU A 159 3.25 -0.04 -13.98
N SER A 160 2.00 0.37 -13.75
CA SER A 160 1.21 1.08 -14.74
C SER A 160 1.62 2.57 -14.73
N PRO A 161 1.47 3.30 -15.85
CA PRO A 161 1.77 4.73 -15.90
C PRO A 161 0.93 5.60 -14.93
N TYR A 162 -0.13 5.04 -14.34
CA TYR A 162 -0.99 5.69 -13.34
C TYR A 162 -0.58 5.39 -11.90
N THR A 163 0.33 4.44 -11.71
CA THR A 163 0.62 3.83 -10.42
C THR A 163 2.11 3.58 -10.31
N ASN A 164 2.83 4.53 -9.70
CA ASN A 164 4.29 4.46 -9.55
C ASN A 164 4.75 4.69 -8.11
N PHE A 165 5.91 4.14 -7.77
CA PHE A 165 6.53 4.30 -6.46
C PHE A 165 7.51 5.47 -6.38
N ASP A 166 7.54 6.37 -7.36
CA ASP A 166 8.56 7.44 -7.42
C ASP A 166 8.48 8.34 -6.19
N ASP A 167 7.28 8.62 -5.70
CA ASP A 167 7.06 9.41 -4.49
C ASP A 167 7.54 8.69 -3.20
N LEU A 168 7.48 7.36 -3.14
CA LEU A 168 8.09 6.59 -2.03
C LEU A 168 9.61 6.60 -2.16
N ALA A 169 10.12 6.31 -3.35
CA ALA A 169 11.53 6.27 -3.65
C ALA A 169 12.20 7.62 -3.33
N ASP A 170 11.56 8.73 -3.68
CA ASP A 170 12.07 10.09 -3.46
C ASP A 170 12.25 10.42 -1.97
N LYS A 171 11.30 9.99 -1.12
CA LYS A 171 11.40 10.15 0.34
C LYS A 171 12.54 9.33 0.94
N LEU A 172 12.94 8.25 0.29
CA LEU A 172 14.01 7.36 0.75
C LEU A 172 15.40 7.75 0.28
N ILE A 173 15.54 8.72 -0.64
CA ILE A 173 16.84 9.13 -1.22
C ILE A 173 17.85 9.52 -0.14
N ASP A 174 17.42 10.24 0.90
CA ASP A 174 18.33 10.71 1.94
C ASP A 174 18.90 9.59 2.81
N LYS A 175 18.16 8.48 2.94
CA LYS A 175 18.53 7.35 3.81
C LYS A 175 19.14 6.18 3.03
N TYR A 176 18.68 5.93 1.81
CA TYR A 176 19.08 4.80 0.95
C TYR A 176 19.40 5.23 -0.50
N PRO A 177 20.31 6.19 -0.71
CA PRO A 177 20.54 6.77 -2.04
C PRO A 177 21.02 5.75 -3.09
N ARG A 178 21.79 4.73 -2.68
CA ARG A 178 22.34 3.74 -3.63
C ARG A 178 21.27 2.78 -4.11
N GLU A 179 20.39 2.38 -3.23
CA GLU A 179 19.27 1.50 -3.51
C GLU A 179 18.25 2.20 -4.39
N ILE A 180 17.94 3.47 -4.10
CA ILE A 180 17.05 4.27 -4.94
C ILE A 180 17.63 4.56 -6.34
N ILE A 181 18.97 4.67 -6.45
CA ILE A 181 19.63 4.70 -7.77
C ILE A 181 19.29 3.43 -8.57
N GLU A 182 19.34 2.24 -7.96
CA GLU A 182 19.02 0.99 -8.67
C GLU A 182 17.56 0.95 -9.10
N TYR A 183 16.62 1.40 -8.26
CA TYR A 183 15.21 1.53 -8.60
C TYR A 183 15.00 2.35 -9.90
N TYR A 184 15.49 3.60 -9.92
CA TYR A 184 15.35 4.46 -11.10
C TYR A 184 16.14 3.96 -12.31
N TRP A 185 17.31 3.35 -12.09
CA TRP A 185 18.11 2.77 -13.16
C TRP A 185 17.37 1.62 -13.86
N ILE A 186 16.72 0.74 -13.09
CA ILE A 186 15.95 -0.39 -13.62
C ILE A 186 14.75 0.13 -14.42
N LYS A 187 14.02 1.14 -13.92
CA LYS A 187 12.92 1.78 -14.67
C LYS A 187 13.37 2.34 -16.03
N GLY A 188 14.49 3.07 -16.04
CA GLY A 188 15.09 3.56 -17.28
C GLY A 188 15.45 2.43 -18.25
N CYS A 189 16.08 1.36 -17.76
CA CYS A 189 16.44 0.19 -18.55
C CYS A 189 15.22 -0.55 -19.16
N LEU A 190 14.14 -0.73 -18.40
CA LEU A 190 12.90 -1.37 -18.88
C LEU A 190 12.26 -0.61 -20.05
N LEU A 191 12.34 0.72 -20.04
CA LEU A 191 11.86 1.55 -21.15
C LEU A 191 12.71 1.39 -22.43
N ILE A 192 13.98 0.99 -22.32
CA ILE A 192 14.90 0.83 -23.44
C ILE A 192 14.71 -0.50 -24.19
N GLN A 193 14.44 -1.62 -23.49
CA GLN A 193 14.53 -2.98 -24.07
C GLN A 193 13.80 -3.09 -25.41
N ASN A 194 12.56 -2.60 -25.49
CA ASN A 194 11.75 -2.51 -26.72
C ASN A 194 11.29 -1.07 -27.01
N GLY A 195 12.10 -0.09 -26.62
CA GLY A 195 11.77 1.33 -26.68
C GLY A 195 11.76 1.91 -28.10
N ASN A 196 10.93 2.93 -28.30
CA ASN A 196 11.05 3.88 -29.40
C ASN A 196 11.56 5.23 -28.85
N ARG A 197 11.73 6.23 -29.70
CA ARG A 197 12.24 7.56 -29.27
C ARG A 197 11.40 8.20 -28.15
N LYS A 198 10.07 7.98 -28.13
CA LYS A 198 9.21 8.45 -27.03
C LYS A 198 9.54 7.76 -25.71
N ARG A 199 9.70 6.43 -25.72
CA ARG A 199 10.10 5.66 -24.52
C ARG A 199 11.53 5.99 -24.08
N TYR A 200 12.45 6.24 -25.01
CA TYR A 200 13.81 6.69 -24.67
C TYR A 200 13.78 8.02 -23.91
N LYS A 201 12.97 9.00 -24.35
CA LYS A 201 12.78 10.26 -23.60
C LYS A 201 12.23 10.04 -22.19
N GLN A 202 11.35 9.06 -22.00
CA GLN A 202 10.88 8.70 -20.65
C GLN A 202 12.02 8.05 -19.84
N ALA A 203 12.84 7.19 -20.45
CA ALA A 203 14.00 6.60 -19.79
C ALA A 203 15.00 7.67 -19.32
N ILE A 204 15.22 8.71 -20.14
CA ILE A 204 16.11 9.83 -19.79
C ILE A 204 15.67 10.49 -18.48
N LYS A 205 14.36 10.71 -18.26
CA LYS A 205 13.88 11.31 -17.01
C LYS A 205 14.30 10.53 -15.76
N HIS A 206 14.25 9.20 -15.82
CA HIS A 206 14.73 8.36 -14.70
C HIS A 206 16.25 8.43 -14.55
N PHE A 207 17.00 8.49 -15.65
CA PHE A 207 18.44 8.64 -15.59
C PHE A 207 18.90 10.02 -15.13
N GLU A 208 18.16 11.10 -15.41
CA GLU A 208 18.36 12.43 -14.82
C GLU A 208 18.27 12.35 -13.30
N LYS A 209 17.26 11.66 -12.78
CA LYS A 209 17.12 11.43 -11.34
C LYS A 209 18.31 10.66 -10.76
N VAL A 210 18.77 9.61 -11.45
CA VAL A 210 19.97 8.85 -11.04
C VAL A 210 21.21 9.76 -10.99
N LYS A 211 21.40 10.60 -12.02
CA LYS A 211 22.48 11.59 -12.06
C LYS A 211 22.38 12.53 -10.86
N ASP A 212 21.21 13.12 -10.62
CA ASP A 212 21.00 14.05 -9.51
C ASP A 212 21.36 13.43 -8.16
N ILE A 213 21.01 12.16 -7.91
CA ILE A 213 21.38 11.47 -6.67
C ILE A 213 22.90 11.27 -6.58
N TYR A 214 23.55 10.83 -7.66
CA TYR A 214 25.01 10.70 -7.69
C TYR A 214 25.72 12.04 -7.43
N GLU A 215 25.23 13.13 -8.01
CA GLU A 215 25.87 14.45 -7.91
C GLU A 215 25.60 15.14 -6.56
N THR A 216 24.36 15.08 -6.08
CA THR A 216 23.93 15.87 -4.92
C THR A 216 24.02 15.13 -3.59
N LYS A 217 23.74 13.82 -3.58
CA LYS A 217 23.71 13.00 -2.35
C LYS A 217 25.00 12.24 -2.13
N LEU A 218 25.56 11.64 -3.18
CA LEU A 218 26.77 10.82 -3.08
C LEU A 218 28.06 11.58 -3.43
N GLN A 219 27.96 12.65 -4.22
CA GLN A 219 29.10 13.40 -4.77
C GLN A 219 30.04 12.54 -5.64
N GLU A 220 29.49 11.53 -6.33
CA GLU A 220 30.19 10.50 -7.12
C GLU A 220 30.01 10.72 -8.63
N GLN A 221 30.38 11.90 -9.13
CA GLN A 221 30.23 12.27 -10.56
C GLN A 221 30.97 11.32 -11.52
N ASP A 222 32.12 10.79 -11.10
CA ASP A 222 32.90 9.87 -11.94
C ASP A 222 32.23 8.50 -12.06
N VAL A 223 31.52 8.04 -11.01
CA VAL A 223 30.74 6.81 -11.02
C VAL A 223 29.56 6.92 -11.98
N TRP A 224 28.82 8.05 -11.93
CA TRP A 224 27.78 8.35 -12.91
C TRP A 224 28.30 8.26 -14.35
N LYS A 225 29.41 8.95 -14.66
CA LYS A 225 30.00 8.95 -16.01
C LYS A 225 30.37 7.54 -16.47
N LYS A 226 31.02 6.75 -15.61
CA LYS A 226 31.37 5.35 -15.93
C LYS A 226 30.12 4.50 -16.22
N ARG A 227 29.06 4.67 -15.41
CA ARG A 227 27.80 3.93 -15.55
C ARG A 227 27.05 4.31 -16.83
N LEU A 228 26.99 5.60 -17.16
CA LEU A 228 26.40 6.11 -18.40
C LEU A 228 27.15 5.60 -19.64
N GLU A 229 28.49 5.63 -19.62
CA GLU A 229 29.30 5.10 -20.72
C GLU A 229 29.08 3.59 -20.93
N ALA A 230 28.98 2.81 -19.85
CA ALA A 230 28.65 1.39 -19.95
C ALA A 230 27.28 1.16 -20.63
N LEU A 231 26.26 1.97 -20.29
CA LEU A 231 24.94 1.91 -20.93
C LEU A 231 24.99 2.25 -22.44
N LYS A 232 25.77 3.28 -22.83
CA LYS A 232 25.98 3.62 -24.24
C LYS A 232 26.64 2.50 -25.02
N ILE A 233 27.66 1.85 -24.44
CA ILE A 233 28.34 0.71 -25.05
C ILE A 233 27.37 -0.46 -25.24
N GLN A 234 26.57 -0.77 -24.21
CA GLN A 234 25.55 -1.82 -24.27
C GLN A 234 24.53 -1.58 -25.40
N HIS A 235 24.17 -0.32 -25.65
CA HIS A 235 23.16 0.06 -26.65
C HIS A 235 23.74 0.79 -27.88
N LYS A 236 25.00 0.52 -28.25
CA LYS A 236 25.73 1.21 -29.32
C LYS A 236 25.04 1.26 -30.70
N THR A 237 24.10 0.35 -30.97
CA THR A 237 23.34 0.30 -32.24
C THR A 237 22.06 1.14 -32.21
N LYS A 238 21.57 1.55 -31.04
CA LYS A 238 20.34 2.32 -30.86
C LYS A 238 20.61 3.83 -31.00
N ARG A 239 20.86 4.32 -32.22
CA ARG A 239 21.22 5.74 -32.48
C ARG A 239 20.27 6.75 -31.82
N ALA A 240 18.96 6.54 -31.96
CA ALA A 240 17.98 7.44 -31.36
C ALA A 240 18.04 7.48 -29.82
N LEU A 241 18.47 6.39 -29.16
CA LEU A 241 18.72 6.41 -27.71
C LEU A 241 19.99 7.18 -27.39
N LEU A 242 21.07 6.96 -28.14
CA LEU A 242 22.34 7.66 -27.95
C LEU A 242 22.19 9.18 -28.09
N ASP A 243 21.36 9.64 -29.03
CA ASP A 243 21.06 11.07 -29.19
C ASP A 243 20.38 11.66 -27.96
N GLU A 244 19.44 10.92 -27.34
CA GLU A 244 18.76 11.38 -26.12
C GLU A 244 19.67 11.31 -24.88
N LEU A 245 20.57 10.31 -24.78
CA LEU A 245 21.52 10.17 -23.67
C LEU A 245 22.55 11.32 -23.61
N ARG A 246 22.80 12.03 -24.72
CA ARG A 246 23.70 13.20 -24.73
C ARG A 246 23.21 14.36 -23.89
N VAL A 247 21.90 14.43 -23.62
CA VAL A 247 21.29 15.51 -22.83
C VAL A 247 21.72 15.43 -21.37
N ILE A 248 22.11 14.25 -20.89
CA ILE A 248 22.37 13.96 -19.47
C ILE A 248 23.84 13.62 -19.17
N GLU A 249 24.72 13.79 -20.13
CA GLU A 249 26.18 13.60 -19.96
C GLU A 249 26.79 14.45 -18.84
#